data_AF-A0A7X7E5X7-F1
#
_entry.id   AF-A0A7X7E5X7-F1
#
_cell.length_a   1.000
_cell.length_b   1.000
_cell.length_c   1.000
_cell.angle_alpha   90.00
_cell.angle_beta   90.00
_cell.angle_gamma   90.00
#
_symmetry.space_group_name_H-M   'P 1'
#
loop_
_entity.id
_entity.type
_entity.pdbx_description
1 polymer ?
#
loop_
_entity_poly.entity_id
_entity_poly.type
_entity_poly.pdbx_seq_one_letter_code
_entity_poly.pdbx_strand_id
1 'polypeptide(L)'
;MALREEELRKVKHRKPRKLPKVLTQRQVEALFATFNVKCPTGLRNRVVCEVLYRCGLRISEACNLTPADVDLQEGFIYVQQGKNKKDRYTPLDPETIAWLRRWEAIRPRESDWYFCNIRSTSYGNQLS
;
A
#
# COMPACT_ATOMS: atom_id res chain seq x y z
N MET A 1 -52.00 14.95 -23.20
CA MET A 1 -51.37 14.29 -22.04
C MET A 1 -50.13 15.09 -21.65
N ALA A 2 -50.31 16.13 -20.82
CA ALA A 2 -49.21 16.94 -20.31
C ALA A 2 -48.68 16.29 -19.03
N LEU A 3 -47.47 15.74 -19.08
CA LEU A 3 -46.74 15.32 -17.89
C LEU A 3 -46.47 16.57 -17.04
N ARG A 4 -46.88 16.54 -15.76
CA ARG A 4 -46.68 17.64 -14.82
C ARG A 4 -45.20 17.98 -14.73
N GLU A 5 -44.91 19.26 -14.93
CA GLU A 5 -43.61 19.92 -14.80
C GLU A 5 -42.92 19.66 -13.43
N GLU A 6 -43.69 19.20 -12.43
CA GLU A 6 -43.20 18.77 -11.11
C GLU A 6 -42.32 17.51 -11.13
N GLU A 7 -42.53 16.57 -12.07
CA GLU A 7 -41.78 15.30 -12.13
C GLU A 7 -40.34 15.50 -12.65
N LEU A 8 -40.11 16.52 -13.49
CA LEU A 8 -38.79 16.80 -14.09
C LEU A 8 -37.78 17.40 -13.09
N ARG A 9 -38.22 17.92 -11.94
CA ARG A 9 -37.35 18.59 -10.95
C ARG A 9 -36.55 17.65 -10.04
N LYS A 10 -36.72 16.32 -10.14
CA LYS A 10 -36.05 15.35 -9.25
C LYS A 10 -34.87 14.58 -9.84
N VAL A 11 -34.36 14.95 -11.02
CA VAL A 11 -33.10 14.40 -11.52
C VAL A 11 -31.93 15.08 -10.78
N LYS A 12 -31.53 14.48 -9.65
CA LYS A 12 -30.38 14.90 -8.84
C LYS A 12 -29.12 14.89 -9.73
N HIS A 13 -28.75 16.05 -10.28
CA HIS A 13 -27.50 16.23 -11.02
C HIS A 13 -26.35 15.83 -10.11
N ARG A 14 -25.76 14.65 -10.37
CA ARG A 14 -24.54 14.23 -9.68
C ARG A 14 -23.47 15.24 -10.05
N LYS A 15 -23.06 16.08 -9.10
CA LYS A 15 -21.94 17.00 -9.28
C LYS A 15 -20.78 16.22 -9.91
N PRO A 16 -20.13 16.73 -10.96
CA PRO A 16 -18.98 16.07 -11.55
C PRO A 16 -17.95 15.84 -10.43
N ARG A 17 -17.64 14.57 -10.16
CA ARG A 17 -16.61 14.23 -9.18
C ARG A 17 -15.29 14.78 -9.72
N LYS A 18 -14.64 15.66 -8.96
CA LYS A 18 -13.29 16.13 -9.29
C LYS A 18 -12.39 14.90 -9.42
N LEU A 19 -11.68 14.79 -10.53
CA LEU A 19 -10.69 13.74 -10.71
C LEU A 19 -9.63 13.85 -9.61
N PRO A 20 -9.08 12.72 -9.13
CA PRO A 20 -7.96 12.73 -8.18
C PRO A 20 -6.82 13.57 -8.75
N LYS A 21 -6.25 14.46 -7.93
CA LYS A 21 -5.00 15.14 -8.29
C LYS A 21 -3.88 14.10 -8.27
N VAL A 22 -3.16 13.97 -9.38
CA VAL A 22 -1.99 13.08 -9.49
C VAL A 22 -0.72 13.85 -9.11
N LEU A 23 0.22 13.16 -8.48
CA LEU A 23 1.53 13.72 -8.16
C LEU A 23 2.41 13.70 -9.42
N THR A 24 3.23 14.73 -9.59
CA THR A 24 4.29 14.74 -10.60
C THR A 24 5.47 13.87 -10.14
N GLN A 25 6.30 13.43 -11.07
CA GLN A 25 7.52 12.67 -10.75
C GLN A 25 8.39 13.36 -9.68
N ARG A 26 8.61 14.68 -9.81
CA ARG A 26 9.37 15.48 -8.83
C ARG A 26 8.72 15.52 -7.46
N GLN A 27 7.39 15.54 -7.38
CA GLN A 27 6.66 15.49 -6.12
C GLN A 27 6.77 14.11 -5.46
N VAL A 28 6.76 13.03 -6.26
CA VAL A 28 7.00 11.68 -5.77
C VAL A 28 8.42 11.57 -5.22
N GLU A 29 9.43 12.01 -5.95
CA GLU A 29 10.82 12.03 -5.48
C GLU A 29 10.98 12.81 -4.17
N ALA A 30 10.37 14.00 -4.10
CA ALA A 30 10.37 14.81 -2.88
C ALA A 30 9.68 14.10 -1.70
N LEU A 31 8.54 13.44 -1.93
CA LEU A 31 7.85 12.64 -0.91
C LEU A 31 8.77 11.51 -0.41
N PHE A 32 9.36 10.76 -1.32
CA PHE A 32 10.23 9.64 -0.99
C PHE A 32 11.50 10.08 -0.24
N ALA A 33 12.01 11.29 -0.50
CA ALA A 33 13.14 11.88 0.21
C ALA A 33 12.83 12.23 1.68
N THR A 34 11.56 12.32 2.08
CA THR A 34 11.18 12.64 3.48
C THR A 34 11.33 11.45 4.44
N PHE A 35 11.43 10.21 3.93
CA PHE A 35 11.53 9.03 4.80
C PHE A 35 12.93 8.88 5.40
N ASN A 36 13.00 8.84 6.74
CA ASN A 36 14.24 8.51 7.43
C ASN A 36 14.52 6.99 7.37
N VAL A 37 15.27 6.56 6.36
CA VAL A 37 15.61 5.13 6.17
C VAL A 37 16.60 4.58 7.19
N LYS A 38 17.17 5.42 8.06
CA LYS A 38 18.08 4.98 9.13
C LYS A 38 17.33 4.39 10.32
N CYS A 39 16.04 4.72 10.49
CA CYS A 39 15.21 4.09 11.52
C CYS A 39 14.38 2.95 10.91
N PRO A 40 14.21 1.81 11.62
CA PRO A 40 13.48 0.67 11.11
C PRO A 40 12.06 1.02 10.62
N THR A 41 11.33 1.85 11.37
CA THR A 41 9.98 2.30 11.00
C THR A 41 9.96 3.17 9.75
N GLY A 42 10.97 4.02 9.58
CA GLY A 42 11.09 4.88 8.40
C GLY A 42 11.45 4.08 7.15
N LEU A 43 12.32 3.07 7.27
CA LEU A 43 12.59 2.11 6.20
C LEU A 43 11.32 1.35 5.81
N ARG A 44 10.58 0.80 6.79
CA ARG A 44 9.30 0.13 6.54
C ARG A 44 8.34 1.03 5.77
N ASN A 45 8.11 2.25 6.25
CA ASN A 45 7.17 3.19 5.64
C ASN A 45 7.58 3.54 4.21
N ARG A 46 8.88 3.74 3.96
CA ARG A 46 9.39 3.95 2.61
C ARG A 46 9.09 2.77 1.69
N VAL A 47 9.38 1.55 2.14
CA VAL A 47 9.19 0.33 1.35
C VAL A 47 7.71 0.07 1.07
N VAL A 48 6.83 0.32 2.05
CA VAL A 48 5.37 0.29 1.84
C VAL A 48 4.98 1.27 0.74
N CYS A 49 5.42 2.53 0.81
CA CYS A 49 5.14 3.52 -0.24
C CYS A 49 5.68 3.11 -1.61
N GLU A 50 6.88 2.50 -1.66
CA GLU A 50 7.48 1.97 -2.89
C GLU A 50 6.57 0.93 -3.55
N VAL A 51 6.09 -0.05 -2.76
CA VAL A 51 5.17 -1.09 -3.25
C VAL A 51 3.82 -0.52 -3.66
N LEU A 52 3.25 0.41 -2.88
CA LEU A 52 1.99 1.06 -3.25
C LEU A 52 2.12 1.83 -4.58
N TYR A 53 3.24 2.52 -4.78
CA TYR A 53 3.48 3.36 -5.93
C TYR A 53 3.84 2.55 -7.18
N ARG A 54 4.83 1.64 -7.10
CA ARG A 54 5.36 0.90 -8.25
C ARG A 54 4.57 -0.34 -8.59
N CYS A 55 4.06 -1.04 -7.59
CA CYS A 55 3.32 -2.28 -7.78
C CYS A 55 1.79 -2.04 -7.83
N GLY A 56 1.32 -0.82 -7.54
CA GLY A 56 -0.10 -0.49 -7.62
C GLY A 56 -0.97 -1.31 -6.66
N LEU A 57 -0.41 -1.68 -5.50
CA LEU A 57 -1.18 -2.29 -4.42
C LEU A 57 -2.09 -1.25 -3.77
N ARG A 58 -3.27 -1.68 -3.33
CA ARG A 58 -4.07 -0.88 -2.41
C ARG A 58 -3.46 -0.92 -1.03
N ILE A 59 -3.73 0.10 -0.21
CA ILE A 59 -3.26 0.14 1.19
C ILE A 59 -3.69 -1.12 1.95
N SER A 60 -4.94 -1.55 1.81
CA SER A 60 -5.43 -2.78 2.45
C SER A 60 -4.72 -4.05 1.96
N GLU A 61 -4.37 -4.11 0.68
CA GLU A 61 -3.62 -5.24 0.11
C GLU A 61 -2.19 -5.27 0.67
N ALA A 62 -1.52 -4.12 0.75
CA ALA A 62 -0.19 -4.01 1.34
C ALA A 62 -0.19 -4.32 2.86
N CYS A 63 -1.21 -3.89 3.59
CA CYS A 63 -1.34 -4.19 5.03
C CYS A 63 -1.57 -5.68 5.33
N ASN A 64 -2.21 -6.40 4.41
CA ASN A 64 -2.52 -7.82 4.56
C ASN A 64 -1.51 -8.73 3.85
N LEU A 65 -0.37 -8.20 3.42
CA LEU A 65 0.65 -8.97 2.74
C LEU A 65 1.37 -9.89 3.73
N THR A 66 1.45 -11.19 3.43
CA THR A 66 2.21 -12.17 4.23
C THR A 66 3.61 -12.39 3.64
N PRO A 67 4.57 -12.94 4.40
CA PRO A 67 5.88 -13.28 3.85
C PRO A 67 5.86 -14.28 2.70
N ALA A 68 4.89 -15.21 2.69
CA ALA A 68 4.72 -16.17 1.61
C ALA A 68 4.22 -15.53 0.30
N ASP A 69 3.62 -14.34 0.39
CA ASP A 69 3.12 -13.62 -0.78
C ASP A 69 4.24 -12.88 -1.54
N VAL A 70 5.44 -12.76 -0.97
CA VAL A 70 6.53 -11.95 -1.53
C VAL A 70 7.67 -12.86 -1.99
N ASP A 71 7.76 -13.08 -3.31
CA ASP A 71 8.87 -13.81 -3.91
C ASP A 71 9.90 -12.84 -4.47
N LEU A 72 10.98 -12.63 -3.72
CA LEU A 72 12.09 -11.76 -4.12
C LEU A 72 13.14 -12.46 -5.00
N GLN A 73 13.01 -13.77 -5.24
CA GLN A 73 13.87 -14.50 -6.18
C GLN A 73 13.27 -14.43 -7.58
N GLU A 74 12.00 -14.79 -7.69
CA GLU A 74 11.24 -14.75 -8.95
C GLU A 74 10.72 -13.35 -9.27
N GLY A 75 10.71 -12.44 -8.29
CA GLY A 75 10.42 -11.02 -8.51
C GLY A 75 8.93 -10.73 -8.68
N PHE A 76 8.07 -11.30 -7.84
CA PHE A 76 6.64 -11.00 -7.85
C PHE A 76 6.05 -10.91 -6.44
N ILE A 77 4.91 -10.21 -6.35
CA ILE A 77 4.02 -10.23 -5.19
C ILE A 77 2.71 -10.91 -5.58
N TYR A 78 2.29 -11.89 -4.79
CA TYR A 78 0.96 -12.47 -4.86
C TYR A 78 -0.04 -11.62 -4.05
N VAL A 79 -1.00 -11.01 -4.73
CA VAL A 79 -2.03 -10.18 -4.09
C VAL A 79 -3.29 -11.01 -3.92
N GLN A 80 -3.54 -11.42 -2.67
CA GLN A 80 -4.74 -12.15 -2.28
C GLN A 80 -5.98 -11.25 -2.32
N GLN A 81 -7.12 -11.80 -2.74
CA GLN A 81 -8.44 -11.18 -2.66
C GLN A 81 -8.49 -9.75 -3.18
N GLY A 82 -7.91 -9.52 -4.36
CA GLY A 82 -7.95 -8.23 -5.05
C GLY A 82 -9.38 -7.83 -5.45
N LYS A 83 -9.50 -6.86 -6.37
CA LYS A 83 -10.80 -6.38 -6.86
C LYS A 83 -11.64 -7.57 -7.38
N ASN A 84 -12.89 -7.66 -6.93
CA ASN A 84 -13.81 -8.77 -7.22
C ASN A 84 -13.41 -10.13 -6.63
N LYS A 85 -12.59 -10.17 -5.57
CA LYS A 85 -12.07 -11.39 -4.94
C LYS A 85 -11.25 -12.25 -5.90
N LYS A 86 -10.56 -11.61 -6.85
CA LYS A 86 -9.63 -12.30 -7.75
C LYS A 86 -8.21 -12.05 -7.30
N ASP A 87 -7.46 -13.14 -7.23
CA ASP A 87 -6.04 -13.10 -6.95
C ASP A 87 -5.26 -12.66 -8.19
N ARG A 88 -4.08 -12.08 -7.99
CA ARG A 88 -3.19 -11.66 -9.07
C ARG A 88 -1.73 -11.69 -8.64
N TYR A 89 -0.85 -11.78 -9.62
CA TYR A 89 0.58 -11.51 -9.44
C TYR A 89 0.91 -10.11 -9.92
N THR A 90 1.75 -9.42 -9.17
CA THR A 90 2.33 -8.14 -9.56
C THR A 90 3.85 -8.28 -9.66
N PRO A 91 4.47 -7.98 -10.81
CA PRO A 91 5.92 -8.05 -10.96
C PRO A 91 6.62 -6.96 -10.14
N LEU A 92 7.84 -7.25 -9.72
CA LEU A 92 8.73 -6.34 -8.99
C LEU A 92 9.87 -5.89 -9.91
N ASP A 93 10.08 -4.58 -10.01
CA ASP A 93 11.27 -4.05 -10.66
C ASP A 93 12.51 -4.15 -9.74
N PRO A 94 13.75 -4.14 -10.30
CA PRO A 94 14.97 -4.33 -9.52
C PRO A 94 15.14 -3.35 -8.35
N GLU A 95 14.66 -2.11 -8.49
CA GLU A 95 14.75 -1.11 -7.43
C GLU A 95 13.81 -1.45 -6.27
N THR A 96 12.58 -1.86 -6.57
CA THR A 96 11.63 -2.34 -5.55
C THR A 96 12.17 -3.57 -4.83
N ILE A 97 12.77 -4.53 -5.56
CA ILE A 97 13.41 -5.71 -4.95
C ILE A 97 14.52 -5.29 -3.98
N ALA A 98 15.37 -4.33 -4.37
CA ALA A 98 16.44 -3.84 -3.49
C ALA A 98 15.90 -3.25 -2.19
N TRP A 99 14.81 -2.48 -2.25
CA TRP A 99 14.14 -1.93 -1.06
C TRP A 99 13.48 -3.02 -0.21
N LEU A 100 12.80 -3.97 -0.83
CA LEU A 100 12.19 -5.10 -0.13
C LEU A 100 13.23 -5.98 0.56
N ARG A 101 14.38 -6.24 -0.07
CA ARG A 101 15.51 -6.96 0.56
C ARG A 101 16.06 -6.25 1.79
N ARG A 102 16.16 -4.91 1.75
CA ARG A 102 16.56 -4.11 2.92
C ARG A 102 15.58 -4.26 4.07
N TRP A 103 14.28 -4.29 3.79
CA TRP A 103 13.26 -4.55 4.81
C TRP A 103 13.30 -5.99 5.33
N GLU A 104 13.38 -6.97 4.43
CA GLU A 104 13.45 -8.40 4.77
C GLU A 104 14.63 -8.73 5.69
N ALA A 105 15.75 -8.00 5.56
CA ALA A 105 16.92 -8.16 6.40
C ALA A 105 16.68 -7.77 7.88
N ILE A 106 15.73 -6.86 8.17
CA ILE A 106 15.54 -6.31 9.52
C ILE A 106 14.16 -6.58 10.11
N ARG A 107 13.20 -7.06 9.32
CA ARG A 107 11.82 -7.26 9.79
C ARG A 107 11.78 -8.37 10.86
N PRO A 108 10.95 -8.23 11.91
CA PRO A 108 10.63 -9.31 12.84
C PRO A 108 10.11 -10.55 12.10
N ARG A 109 10.77 -11.70 12.31
CA ARG A 109 10.41 -12.97 11.62
C ARG A 109 9.20 -13.66 12.25
N GLU A 110 8.88 -13.32 13.49
CA GLU A 110 7.76 -13.87 14.27
C GLU A 110 6.40 -13.26 13.88
N SER A 111 6.40 -12.25 13.00
CA SER A 111 5.17 -11.61 12.54
C SER A 111 4.57 -12.34 11.34
N ASP A 112 3.26 -12.61 11.41
CA ASP A 112 2.45 -13.16 10.31
C ASP A 112 2.40 -12.24 9.09
N TRP A 113 2.52 -10.92 9.30
CA TRP A 113 2.48 -9.91 8.25
C TRP A 113 3.88 -9.52 7.78
N TYR A 114 4.04 -9.32 6.48
CA TYR A 114 5.29 -8.88 5.85
C TYR A 114 5.68 -7.47 6.31
N PHE A 115 4.73 -6.53 6.28
CA PHE A 115 4.90 -5.19 6.84
C PHE A 115 4.36 -5.13 8.26
N CYS A 116 5.23 -5.31 9.23
CA CYS A 116 4.85 -5.44 10.64
C CYS A 116 5.23 -4.21 11.49
N ASN A 117 4.66 -4.14 12.69
CA ASN A 117 5.10 -3.15 13.66
C ASN A 117 6.39 -3.60 14.33
N ILE A 118 7.35 -2.69 14.41
CA ILE A 118 8.65 -2.95 15.02
C ILE A 118 8.45 -2.64 16.49
N ARG A 119 7.98 -3.64 17.24
CA ARG A 119 7.94 -3.53 18.70
C ARG A 119 9.39 -3.47 19.15
N SER A 120 9.80 -2.31 19.67
CA SER A 120 11.03 -2.20 20.45
C SER A 120 10.89 -3.15 21.62
N THR A 121 11.66 -4.24 21.64
CA THR A 121 11.79 -5.12 22.81
C THR A 121 12.48 -4.33 23.93
N SER A 122 11.72 -3.48 24.61
CA SER A 122 12.05 -2.81 25.88
C SER A 122 10.80 -2.09 26.38
N TYR A 123 9.82 -2.88 26.84
CA TYR A 123 9.13 -2.59 28.09
C TYR A 123 8.75 -3.94 28.67
N GLY A 124 9.50 -4.34 29.69
CA GLY A 124 9.08 -5.43 30.55
C GLY A 124 7.77 -5.07 31.24
N ASN A 125 6.99 -6.11 31.48
CA ASN A 125 5.94 -6.22 32.47
C ASN A 125 4.61 -5.47 32.26
N GLN A 126 3.56 -6.29 32.43
CA GLN A 126 2.21 -5.95 32.86
C GLN A 126 1.38 -5.07 31.93
N LEU A 127 0.34 -5.67 31.34
CA LEU A 127 -0.97 -5.65 31.98
C LEU A 127 -1.82 -6.81 31.47
N SER A 128 -2.32 -7.53 32.46
CA SER A 128 -3.48 -8.43 32.50
C SER A 128 -4.73 -7.85 31.84
#